data_AF-A0A2C5WWP9-F1
#
_entry.id   AF-A0A2C5WWP9-F1
#
_cell.length_a   1.000
_cell.length_b   1.000
_cell.length_c   1.000
_cell.angle_alpha   90.00
_cell.angle_beta   90.00
_cell.angle_gamma   90.00
#
_symmetry.space_group_name_H-M   'P 1'
#
loop_
_entity.id
_entity.type
_entity.pdbx_description
1 polymer ?
#
loop_
_entity_poly.entity_id
_entity_poly.type
_entity_poly.pdbx_seq_one_letter_code
_entity_poly.pdbx_strand_id
1 'polypeptide(L)'
;MFFKLLGSRAGYSAVRSAHLTSTFCNMPLKAKVMGQTASYSQKYKNIDMEILDDFAASIKKDPEDVIFNSIYGLRTIELNRPQKLNALGANMINKILPRMVEWERSDMANVVVLKGTGKALCSGGDVTSMVEQLQTGSSESVESAIKFFRKEYQLDHYIATYQKPMVSFMDGITMGGGVGLSVHSPLRIATERTIFAMPETKIGLFPDVGASFFLPRMNGAIGTYLALTSESLKGANVFYSGIATHYLDSTMLPSLEARLAELRFKDYDSLATRLSLISRTIDEFSTGLPHEDFVLSGELRNAIDRCFSGNSVAEIIAALMNETGPTQDWAQSTLRSLYERSPTSVHVALRQMRISKSWSIAETFQREHAMASKFVQSHDFVEGVDALLISKRTPVWKPESLEAIAESKEDVSSKYFMTTDKKMPLVTARDYHEYPHAKLGVPTEKEVRELIETTDLTIDEVIDTLFKSRNRRQGIKTVLKDIIARRVISDEHNRAQWVEP
;
A
#
# COMPACT_ATOMS: atom_id res chain seq x y z
N MET A 1 73.38 -31.73 -34.41
CA MET A 1 74.47 -30.96 -35.04
C MET A 1 74.47 -29.56 -34.43
N PHE A 2 75.59 -29.17 -33.81
CA PHE A 2 76.12 -27.79 -33.63
C PHE A 2 75.24 -26.72 -32.94
N PHE A 3 75.68 -25.80 -32.08
CA PHE A 3 76.90 -25.48 -31.29
C PHE A 3 76.43 -24.30 -30.38
N LYS A 4 76.66 -24.32 -29.06
CA LYS A 4 77.59 -23.45 -28.30
C LYS A 4 77.36 -21.90 -28.24
N LEU A 5 77.38 -21.43 -26.98
CA LEU A 5 78.05 -20.22 -26.41
C LEU A 5 77.48 -18.80 -26.68
N LEU A 6 77.67 -17.74 -25.88
CA LEU A 6 77.99 -17.42 -24.46
C LEU A 6 78.17 -15.88 -24.40
N GLY A 7 77.66 -15.17 -23.37
CA GLY A 7 78.08 -13.82 -22.94
C GLY A 7 77.60 -12.62 -23.80
N SER A 8 77.41 -11.38 -23.33
CA SER A 8 77.74 -10.71 -22.06
C SER A 8 77.02 -9.35 -21.94
N ARG A 9 76.59 -9.01 -20.70
CA ARG A 9 76.52 -7.71 -19.98
C ARG A 9 75.94 -6.39 -20.58
N ALA A 10 75.07 -5.79 -19.74
CA ALA A 10 74.86 -4.37 -19.35
C ALA A 10 73.47 -3.81 -19.76
N GLY A 11 72.67 -3.11 -18.94
CA GLY A 11 72.82 -2.60 -17.58
C GLY A 11 71.47 -2.11 -17.01
N TYR A 12 71.46 -1.94 -15.69
CA TYR A 12 70.53 -1.25 -14.79
C TYR A 12 69.18 -0.67 -15.28
N SER A 13 68.08 -1.14 -14.68
CA SER A 13 67.15 -0.32 -13.88
C SER A 13 66.02 -1.21 -13.34
N ALA A 14 66.00 -1.41 -12.03
CA ALA A 14 64.98 -2.19 -11.34
C ALA A 14 63.87 -1.27 -10.83
N VAL A 15 62.63 -1.50 -11.28
CA VAL A 15 61.43 -1.05 -10.56
C VAL A 15 60.51 -2.26 -10.43
N ARG A 16 60.38 -2.73 -9.18
CA ARG A 16 59.51 -3.85 -8.79
C ARG A 16 58.04 -3.45 -8.97
N SER A 17 57.31 -4.22 -9.77
CA SER A 17 55.85 -4.27 -9.76
C SER A 17 55.37 -5.14 -8.59
N ALA A 18 54.85 -4.52 -7.53
CA ALA A 18 54.14 -5.23 -6.48
C ALA A 18 52.65 -5.30 -6.87
N HIS A 19 52.16 -6.52 -7.09
CA HIS A 19 50.74 -6.83 -7.13
C HIS A 19 50.12 -6.53 -5.75
N LEU A 20 49.23 -5.55 -5.69
CA LEU A 20 48.35 -5.32 -4.54
C LEU A 20 46.96 -5.82 -4.91
N THR A 21 46.62 -7.00 -4.42
CA THR A 21 45.26 -7.50 -4.28
C THR A 21 44.50 -6.62 -3.30
N SER A 22 43.58 -5.78 -3.78
CA SER A 22 42.67 -5.01 -2.91
C SER A 22 41.49 -5.88 -2.50
N THR A 23 41.61 -6.53 -1.34
CA THR A 23 40.45 -7.00 -0.56
C THR A 23 39.61 -5.78 -0.14
N PHE A 24 38.45 -5.60 -0.76
CA PHE A 24 37.44 -4.66 -0.28
C PHE A 24 36.85 -5.20 1.03
N CYS A 25 37.29 -4.62 2.15
CA CYS A 25 36.73 -4.87 3.47
C CYS A 25 35.39 -4.11 3.57
N ASN A 26 34.27 -4.82 3.44
CA ASN A 26 32.96 -4.31 3.82
C ASN A 26 32.93 -4.18 5.35
N MET A 27 33.10 -2.95 5.87
CA MET A 27 32.79 -2.64 7.27
C MET A 27 31.34 -2.13 7.37
N PRO A 28 30.49 -2.73 8.22
CA PRO A 28 29.20 -2.15 8.55
C PRO A 28 29.42 -0.93 9.45
N LEU A 29 29.05 0.25 8.99
CA LEU A 29 29.07 1.47 9.80
C LEU A 29 28.01 1.36 10.91
N LYS A 30 28.45 1.02 12.12
CA LYS A 30 27.63 1.11 13.34
C LYS A 30 27.35 2.58 13.64
N ALA A 31 26.12 3.03 13.42
CA ALA A 31 25.67 4.35 13.84
C ALA A 31 25.65 4.43 15.38
N LYS A 32 26.54 5.26 15.94
CA LYS A 32 26.57 5.60 17.36
C LYS A 32 25.47 6.64 17.61
N VAL A 33 24.45 6.29 18.39
CA VAL A 33 23.44 7.26 18.86
C VAL A 33 24.15 8.18 19.86
N MET A 34 24.58 9.35 19.39
CA MET A 34 25.08 10.41 20.26
C MET A 34 23.92 11.35 20.60
N GLY A 35 23.54 11.36 21.87
CA GLY A 35 22.66 12.37 22.43
C GLY A 35 23.31 13.75 22.31
N GLN A 36 22.73 14.60 21.46
CA GLN A 36 22.93 16.04 21.51
C GLN A 36 21.56 16.70 21.41
N THR A 37 21.16 17.32 22.51
CA THR A 37 20.06 18.27 22.62
C THR A 37 20.43 19.54 21.84
N ALA A 38 20.25 19.51 20.52
CA ALA A 38 20.39 20.67 19.64
C ALA A 38 19.04 21.37 19.47
N SER A 39 19.07 22.70 19.35
CA SER A 39 17.93 23.61 19.36
C SER A 39 16.78 23.16 18.46
N TYR A 40 15.63 22.91 19.09
CA TYR A 40 14.39 22.53 18.43
C TYR A 40 13.90 23.64 17.49
N SER A 41 13.99 23.42 16.18
CA SER A 41 13.28 24.28 15.23
C SER A 41 11.77 24.14 15.44
N GLN A 42 11.04 25.25 15.38
CA GLN A 42 9.57 25.30 15.53
C GLN A 42 8.83 24.37 14.56
N LYS A 43 9.48 23.92 13.48
CA LYS A 43 8.93 23.12 12.38
C LYS A 43 8.58 21.67 12.77
N TYR A 44 9.18 21.14 13.85
CA TYR A 44 9.04 19.73 14.26
C TYR A 44 8.46 19.53 15.66
N LYS A 45 7.84 20.57 16.25
CA LYS A 45 7.22 20.55 17.60
C LYS A 45 5.98 19.65 17.74
N ASN A 46 5.56 18.96 16.68
CA ASN A 46 4.28 18.24 16.61
C ASN A 46 4.43 16.70 16.60
N ILE A 47 5.58 16.17 17.04
CA ILE A 47 5.79 14.73 17.18
C ILE A 47 5.64 14.36 18.66
N ASP A 48 4.80 13.38 18.94
CA ASP A 48 4.66 12.82 20.28
C ASP A 48 5.90 11.99 20.62
N MET A 49 6.72 12.52 21.53
CA MET A 49 7.98 11.89 21.94
C MET A 49 7.76 10.66 22.82
N GLU A 50 6.66 10.58 23.58
CA GLU A 50 6.38 9.40 24.42
C GLU A 50 6.08 8.18 23.54
N ILE A 51 5.31 8.38 22.46
CA ILE A 51 5.06 7.32 21.48
C ILE A 51 6.39 6.92 20.82
N LEU A 52 7.21 7.88 20.40
CA LEU A 52 8.50 7.61 19.77
C LEU A 52 9.44 6.82 20.69
N ASP A 53 9.47 7.15 21.97
CA ASP A 53 10.27 6.46 22.98
C ASP A 53 9.75 5.03 23.23
N ASP A 54 8.42 4.79 23.22
CA ASP A 54 7.85 3.42 23.29
C ASP A 54 8.25 2.57 22.06
N PHE A 55 8.37 3.17 20.87
CA PHE A 55 8.93 2.48 19.70
C PHE A 55 10.39 2.13 19.91
N ALA A 56 11.24 3.11 20.27
CA ALA A 56 12.67 2.92 20.47
C ALA A 56 12.98 1.89 21.56
N ALA A 57 12.26 1.93 22.68
CA ALA A 57 12.41 0.99 23.79
C ALA A 57 12.00 -0.45 23.42
N SER A 58 11.14 -0.62 22.41
CA SER A 58 10.65 -1.92 21.95
C SER A 58 11.50 -2.55 20.83
N ILE A 59 12.61 -1.90 20.43
CA ILE A 59 13.53 -2.44 19.41
C ILE A 59 14.35 -3.58 20.03
N LYS A 60 14.28 -4.77 19.41
CA LYS A 60 15.13 -5.91 19.76
C LYS A 60 16.47 -5.81 19.01
N LYS A 61 17.58 -5.98 19.75
CA LYS A 61 18.93 -6.07 19.17
C LYS A 61 19.04 -7.38 18.37
N ASP A 62 19.33 -7.28 17.07
CA ASP A 62 19.64 -8.36 16.12
C ASP A 62 18.51 -9.29 15.64
N PRO A 63 17.64 -8.75 14.77
CA PRO A 63 17.58 -9.33 13.41
C PRO A 63 17.82 -8.27 12.32
N GLU A 64 18.48 -8.61 11.21
CA GLU A 64 18.56 -7.75 10.00
C GLU A 64 17.22 -7.73 9.23
N ASP A 65 16.09 -7.64 9.95
CA ASP A 65 14.73 -7.70 9.38
C ASP A 65 14.32 -6.44 8.61
N VAL A 66 15.00 -5.32 8.85
CA VAL A 66 14.92 -4.08 8.08
C VAL A 66 16.33 -3.54 7.85
N ILE A 67 16.68 -3.33 6.58
CA ILE A 67 17.94 -2.73 6.16
C ILE A 67 17.67 -1.27 5.80
N PHE A 68 18.41 -0.36 6.42
CA PHE A 68 18.36 1.06 6.10
C PHE A 68 19.61 1.46 5.32
N ASN A 69 19.44 2.16 4.19
CA ASN A 69 20.55 2.67 3.39
C ASN A 69 20.43 4.19 3.20
N SER A 70 21.56 4.84 2.95
CA SER A 70 21.66 6.27 2.68
C SER A 70 22.65 6.53 1.54
N ILE A 71 22.14 7.00 0.40
CA ILE A 71 22.95 7.32 -0.78
C ILE A 71 22.61 8.74 -1.20
N TYR A 72 23.55 9.68 -1.06
CA TYR A 72 23.32 11.10 -1.30
C TYR A 72 22.03 11.62 -0.61
N GLY A 73 21.05 12.07 -1.40
CA GLY A 73 19.74 12.52 -0.92
C GLY A 73 18.71 11.41 -0.68
N LEU A 74 19.00 10.18 -1.12
CA LEU A 74 18.09 9.05 -1.00
C LEU A 74 18.26 8.34 0.35
N ARG A 75 17.13 7.94 0.93
CA ARG A 75 17.05 7.02 2.07
C ARG A 75 16.21 5.83 1.67
N THR A 76 16.68 4.62 1.97
CA THR A 76 15.97 3.39 1.59
C THR A 76 15.60 2.59 2.83
N ILE A 77 14.36 2.14 2.89
CA ILE A 77 13.82 1.16 3.85
C ILE A 77 13.64 -0.13 3.06
N GLU A 78 14.47 -1.13 3.35
CA GLU A 78 14.39 -2.43 2.72
C GLU A 78 13.91 -3.48 3.73
N LEU A 79 12.74 -4.08 3.48
CA LEU A 79 12.18 -5.15 4.30
C LEU A 79 12.92 -6.46 3.95
N ASN A 80 13.62 -7.03 4.92
CA ASN A 80 14.54 -8.15 4.71
C ASN A 80 14.17 -9.37 5.56
N ARG A 81 13.02 -9.96 5.25
CA ARG A 81 12.59 -11.29 5.74
C ARG A 81 12.07 -12.13 4.55
N PRO A 82 12.87 -12.36 3.50
CA PRO A 82 12.41 -12.99 2.27
C PRO A 82 11.84 -14.41 2.49
N GLN A 83 12.32 -15.12 3.51
CA GLN A 83 11.83 -16.45 3.92
C GLN A 83 10.39 -16.45 4.42
N LYS A 84 9.90 -15.30 4.93
CA LYS A 84 8.50 -15.08 5.33
C LYS A 84 7.80 -14.09 4.40
N LEU A 85 8.26 -13.94 3.16
CA LEU A 85 7.71 -12.99 2.19
C LEU A 85 7.60 -11.55 2.74
N ASN A 86 8.57 -11.16 3.57
CA ASN A 86 8.64 -9.86 4.23
C ASN A 86 7.43 -9.53 5.11
N ALA A 87 6.77 -10.54 5.69
CA ALA A 87 5.69 -10.34 6.64
C ALA A 87 6.10 -9.38 7.77
N LEU A 88 5.26 -8.39 8.04
CA LEU A 88 5.55 -7.26 8.93
C LEU A 88 5.46 -7.71 10.38
N GLY A 89 6.60 -7.76 11.07
CA GLY A 89 6.69 -8.09 12.49
C GLY A 89 6.79 -6.87 13.39
N ALA A 90 6.48 -7.03 14.68
CA ALA A 90 6.54 -5.94 15.67
C ALA A 90 7.90 -5.22 15.69
N ASN A 91 9.00 -5.98 15.54
CA ASN A 91 10.35 -5.42 15.56
C ASN A 91 10.65 -4.54 14.34
N MET A 92 10.13 -4.91 13.16
CA MET A 92 10.27 -4.11 11.94
C MET A 92 9.54 -2.76 12.11
N ILE A 93 8.30 -2.80 12.59
CA ILE A 93 7.50 -1.59 12.89
C ILE A 93 8.25 -0.68 13.87
N ASN A 94 8.79 -1.25 14.96
CA ASN A 94 9.56 -0.52 15.97
C ASN A 94 10.84 0.13 15.42
N LYS A 95 11.42 -0.41 14.34
CA LYS A 95 12.62 0.15 13.68
C LYS A 95 12.30 1.23 12.65
N ILE A 96 11.20 1.07 11.91
CA ILE A 96 10.87 1.95 10.78
C ILE A 96 10.44 3.33 11.27
N LEU A 97 9.48 3.42 12.21
CA LEU A 97 8.94 4.72 12.63
C LEU A 97 10.04 5.67 13.15
N PRO A 98 10.92 5.28 14.10
CA PRO A 98 11.93 6.21 14.60
C PRO A 98 12.90 6.67 13.51
N ARG A 99 13.22 5.79 12.55
CA ARG A 99 14.08 6.14 11.42
C ARG A 99 13.41 7.14 10.48
N MET A 100 12.12 6.97 10.20
CA MET A 100 11.36 7.93 9.40
C MET A 100 11.27 9.29 10.09
N VAL A 101 11.09 9.32 11.41
CA VAL A 101 11.12 10.57 12.20
C VAL A 101 12.48 11.26 12.13
N GLU A 102 13.57 10.51 12.26
CA GLU A 102 14.92 11.03 12.10
C GLU A 102 15.14 11.63 10.71
N TRP A 103 14.72 10.92 9.65
CA TRP A 103 14.85 11.40 8.28
C TRP A 103 13.96 12.60 7.98
N GLU A 104 12.76 12.68 8.56
CA GLU A 104 11.88 13.85 8.39
C GLU A 104 12.55 15.14 8.87
N ARG A 105 13.38 15.04 9.91
CA ARG A 105 14.13 16.17 10.48
C ARG A 105 15.40 16.54 9.70
N SER A 106 15.89 15.65 8.85
CA SER A 106 17.15 15.82 8.13
C SER A 106 16.96 16.50 6.78
N ASP A 107 17.62 17.65 6.56
CA ASP A 107 17.62 18.31 5.25
C ASP A 107 18.40 17.51 4.18
N MET A 108 19.25 16.55 4.60
CA MET A 108 19.96 15.65 3.69
C MET A 108 19.11 14.49 3.19
N ALA A 109 17.97 14.20 3.83
CA ALA A 109 17.03 13.18 3.36
C ALA A 109 16.01 13.85 2.42
N ASN A 110 16.18 13.65 1.12
CA ASN A 110 15.38 14.29 0.08
C ASN A 110 14.25 13.39 -0.43
N VAL A 111 14.51 12.09 -0.54
CA VAL A 111 13.55 11.07 -1.00
C VAL A 111 13.69 9.84 -0.13
N VAL A 112 12.56 9.27 0.30
CA VAL A 112 12.50 7.98 0.98
C VAL A 112 11.95 6.93 0.02
N VAL A 113 12.64 5.80 -0.13
CA VAL A 113 12.17 4.65 -0.89
C VAL A 113 11.87 3.50 0.06
N LEU A 114 10.68 2.92 -0.08
CA LEU A 114 10.32 1.64 0.54
C LEU A 114 10.41 0.53 -0.51
N LYS A 115 11.14 -0.54 -0.18
CA LYS A 115 11.27 -1.74 -1.02
C LYS A 115 11.34 -3.02 -0.16
N GLY A 116 11.14 -4.17 -0.79
CA GLY A 116 11.31 -5.47 -0.15
C GLY A 116 12.40 -6.30 -0.82
N THR A 117 13.06 -7.17 -0.05
CA THR A 117 14.02 -8.14 -0.58
C THR A 117 13.28 -9.37 -1.10
N GLY A 118 13.62 -9.84 -2.31
CA GLY A 118 13.12 -11.11 -2.84
C GLY A 118 11.80 -11.00 -3.62
N LYS A 119 10.83 -11.87 -3.32
CA LYS A 119 9.60 -12.06 -4.12
C LYS A 119 8.41 -11.19 -3.70
N ALA A 120 8.56 -10.43 -2.62
CA ALA A 120 7.47 -9.66 -2.03
C ALA A 120 7.99 -8.30 -1.59
N LEU A 121 7.16 -7.28 -1.72
CA LEU A 121 7.32 -6.09 -0.90
C LEU A 121 7.06 -6.47 0.56
N CYS A 122 5.85 -6.94 0.83
CA CYS A 122 5.40 -7.42 2.14
C CYS A 122 4.06 -8.15 2.00
N SER A 123 3.96 -9.36 2.55
CA SER A 123 2.78 -10.23 2.44
C SER A 123 1.77 -10.10 3.60
N GLY A 124 1.77 -8.98 4.32
CA GLY A 124 0.88 -8.73 5.46
C GLY A 124 1.60 -8.75 6.81
N GLY A 125 0.86 -8.57 7.91
CA GLY A 125 1.39 -8.70 9.27
C GLY A 125 1.76 -10.15 9.63
N ASP A 126 2.68 -10.35 10.58
CA ASP A 126 3.04 -11.68 11.13
C ASP A 126 1.93 -12.21 12.06
N VAL A 127 0.70 -12.32 11.53
CA VAL A 127 -0.52 -12.72 12.26
C VAL A 127 -0.47 -14.16 12.77
N THR A 128 0.33 -15.02 12.14
CA THR A 128 0.59 -16.38 12.61
C THR A 128 1.16 -16.37 14.03
N SER A 129 2.26 -15.62 14.24
CA SER A 129 2.88 -15.52 15.55
C SER A 129 2.00 -14.79 16.57
N MET A 130 1.09 -13.92 16.12
CA MET A 130 0.09 -13.30 16.97
C MET A 130 -0.93 -14.34 17.47
N VAL A 131 -1.47 -15.16 16.57
CA VAL A 131 -2.52 -16.13 16.92
C VAL A 131 -1.99 -17.30 17.75
N GLU A 132 -0.76 -17.77 17.49
CA GLU A 132 -0.09 -18.73 18.38
C GLU A 132 0.00 -18.22 19.83
N GLN A 133 0.21 -16.91 20.02
CA GLN A 133 0.22 -16.30 21.36
C GLN A 133 -1.20 -16.19 21.93
N LEU A 134 -2.19 -15.77 21.12
CA LEU A 134 -3.58 -15.64 21.57
C LEU A 134 -4.17 -16.98 22.03
N GLN A 135 -3.77 -18.09 21.40
CA GLN A 135 -4.18 -19.45 21.78
C GLN A 135 -3.69 -19.86 23.18
N THR A 136 -2.71 -19.16 23.76
CA THR A 136 -2.31 -19.38 25.17
C THR A 136 -3.36 -18.91 26.17
N GLY A 137 -4.32 -18.07 25.74
CA GLY A 137 -5.44 -17.59 26.55
C GLY A 137 -5.07 -16.58 27.64
N SER A 138 -3.84 -16.06 27.66
CA SER A 138 -3.43 -15.05 28.64
C SER A 138 -3.94 -13.66 28.28
N SER A 139 -4.30 -12.85 29.28
CA SER A 139 -4.67 -11.44 29.06
C SER A 139 -3.53 -10.63 28.43
N GLU A 140 -2.28 -10.99 28.75
CA GLU A 140 -1.07 -10.40 28.18
C GLU A 140 -0.96 -10.65 26.66
N SER A 141 -1.41 -11.81 26.16
CA SER A 141 -1.41 -12.11 24.72
C SER A 141 -2.35 -11.20 23.93
N VAL A 142 -3.54 -10.93 24.49
CA VAL A 142 -4.52 -10.01 23.90
C VAL A 142 -3.98 -8.59 23.89
N GLU A 143 -3.38 -8.14 25.00
CA GLU A 143 -2.76 -6.82 25.07
C GLU A 143 -1.59 -6.67 24.07
N SER A 144 -0.77 -7.70 23.91
CA SER A 144 0.32 -7.74 22.93
C SER A 144 -0.19 -7.60 21.49
N ALA A 145 -1.26 -8.33 21.14
CA ALA A 145 -1.89 -8.24 19.82
C ALA A 145 -2.51 -6.85 19.56
N ILE A 146 -3.20 -6.28 20.55
CA ILE A 146 -3.71 -4.90 20.46
C ILE A 146 -2.56 -3.90 20.30
N LYS A 147 -1.47 -4.07 21.06
CA LYS A 147 -0.27 -3.23 20.95
C LYS A 147 0.39 -3.33 19.58
N PHE A 148 0.37 -4.50 18.94
CA PHE A 148 0.86 -4.68 17.56
C PHE A 148 0.08 -3.80 16.59
N PHE A 149 -1.25 -3.94 16.51
CA PHE A 149 -2.10 -3.13 15.62
C PHE A 149 -1.98 -1.64 15.92
N ARG A 150 -1.90 -1.27 17.20
CA ARG A 150 -1.67 0.12 17.62
C ARG A 150 -0.41 0.70 16.97
N LYS A 151 0.70 -0.03 17.02
CA LYS A 151 1.97 0.43 16.47
C LYS A 151 1.99 0.42 14.94
N GLU A 152 1.38 -0.59 14.32
CA GLU A 152 1.21 -0.66 12.87
C GLU A 152 0.44 0.58 12.36
N TYR A 153 -0.72 0.88 12.93
CA TYR A 153 -1.53 2.01 12.50
C TYR A 153 -0.91 3.37 12.83
N GLN A 154 -0.11 3.46 13.89
CA GLN A 154 0.71 4.66 14.17
C GLN A 154 1.78 4.87 13.09
N LEU A 155 2.39 3.79 12.59
CA LEU A 155 3.34 3.84 11.48
C LEU A 155 2.65 4.20 10.16
N ASP A 156 1.53 3.56 9.84
CA ASP A 156 0.77 3.82 8.60
C ASP A 156 0.23 5.26 8.57
N HIS A 157 -0.28 5.78 9.69
CA HIS A 157 -0.67 7.19 9.81
C HIS A 157 0.50 8.14 9.57
N TYR A 158 1.68 7.79 10.12
CA TYR A 158 2.87 8.62 9.94
C TYR A 158 3.36 8.60 8.49
N ILE A 159 3.29 7.46 7.80
CA ILE A 159 3.52 7.35 6.35
C ILE A 159 2.51 8.21 5.58
N ALA A 160 1.23 8.11 5.91
CA ALA A 160 0.16 8.84 5.25
C ALA A 160 0.25 10.35 5.38
N THR A 161 0.89 10.85 6.43
CA THR A 161 1.03 12.29 6.73
C THR A 161 2.47 12.78 6.67
N TYR A 162 3.36 11.98 6.06
CA TYR A 162 4.80 12.23 6.01
C TYR A 162 5.14 13.49 5.20
N GLN A 163 6.04 14.35 5.71
CA GLN A 163 6.33 15.65 5.08
C GLN A 163 7.49 15.63 4.09
N LYS A 164 7.99 14.44 3.73
CA LYS A 164 9.02 14.26 2.70
C LYS A 164 8.54 13.36 1.58
N PRO A 165 9.07 13.53 0.36
CA PRO A 165 8.74 12.64 -0.74
C PRO A 165 9.03 11.18 -0.40
N MET A 166 8.02 10.33 -0.56
CA MET A 166 8.11 8.89 -0.36
C MET A 166 7.66 8.13 -1.61
N VAL A 167 8.42 7.12 -2.00
CA VAL A 167 8.16 6.25 -3.14
C VAL A 167 8.13 4.80 -2.67
N SER A 168 7.07 4.06 -2.97
CA SER A 168 6.96 2.65 -2.66
C SER A 168 7.14 1.80 -3.91
N PHE A 169 8.11 0.89 -3.88
CA PHE A 169 8.30 -0.12 -4.91
C PHE A 169 7.48 -1.35 -4.52
N MET A 170 6.32 -1.51 -5.15
CA MET A 170 5.42 -2.66 -4.95
C MET A 170 5.88 -3.87 -5.78
N ASP A 171 7.19 -4.12 -5.84
CA ASP A 171 7.76 -5.22 -6.63
C ASP A 171 7.53 -6.56 -5.91
N GLY A 172 6.54 -7.31 -6.39
CA GLY A 172 6.12 -8.58 -5.79
C GLY A 172 4.82 -8.49 -4.98
N ILE A 173 4.60 -9.49 -4.13
CA ILE A 173 3.42 -9.60 -3.26
C ILE A 173 3.34 -8.38 -2.33
N THR A 174 2.19 -7.70 -2.36
CA THR A 174 1.85 -6.53 -1.53
C THR A 174 0.45 -6.75 -0.93
N MET A 175 0.39 -7.24 0.30
CA MET A 175 -0.87 -7.61 0.97
C MET A 175 -0.89 -7.12 2.43
N GLY A 176 -2.08 -6.89 3.01
CA GLY A 176 -2.26 -6.47 4.41
C GLY A 176 -1.35 -5.32 4.82
N GLY A 177 -0.55 -5.48 5.89
CA GLY A 177 0.48 -4.50 6.29
C GLY A 177 1.41 -4.00 5.17
N GLY A 178 1.68 -4.79 4.13
CA GLY A 178 2.41 -4.30 2.95
C GLY A 178 1.66 -3.25 2.14
N VAL A 179 0.33 -3.36 2.09
CA VAL A 179 -0.56 -2.33 1.56
C VAL A 179 -0.52 -1.10 2.47
N GLY A 180 -0.60 -1.26 3.79
CA GLY A 180 -0.48 -0.15 4.76
C GLY A 180 0.77 0.70 4.57
N LEU A 181 1.93 0.03 4.45
CA LEU A 181 3.21 0.70 4.23
C LEU A 181 3.34 1.41 2.87
N SER A 182 2.52 1.05 1.87
CA SER A 182 2.69 1.50 0.48
C SER A 182 1.57 2.40 -0.04
N VAL A 183 0.30 2.07 0.21
CA VAL A 183 -0.87 2.72 -0.40
C VAL A 183 -0.99 4.19 -0.03
N HIS A 184 -0.51 4.56 1.15
CA HIS A 184 -0.54 5.93 1.64
C HIS A 184 0.63 6.79 1.14
N SER A 185 1.65 6.17 0.50
CA SER A 185 2.71 6.92 -0.15
C SER A 185 2.18 7.63 -1.40
N PRO A 186 2.60 8.88 -1.68
CA PRO A 186 2.12 9.63 -2.85
C PRO A 186 2.55 9.02 -4.19
N LEU A 187 3.67 8.28 -4.21
CA LEU A 187 4.21 7.64 -5.40
C LEU A 187 4.34 6.14 -5.15
N ARG A 188 3.65 5.33 -5.95
CA ARG A 188 3.51 3.89 -5.78
C ARG A 188 3.73 3.23 -7.13
N ILE A 189 4.79 2.44 -7.21
CA ILE A 189 5.25 1.85 -8.46
C ILE A 189 4.89 0.36 -8.43
N ALA A 190 3.97 -0.03 -9.29
CA ALA A 190 3.74 -1.44 -9.60
C ALA A 190 4.74 -1.92 -10.67
N THR A 191 5.00 -3.22 -10.66
CA THR A 191 5.80 -3.95 -11.63
C THR A 191 5.02 -5.14 -12.17
N GLU A 192 5.58 -5.87 -13.13
CA GLU A 192 5.02 -7.12 -13.63
C GLU A 192 4.86 -8.19 -12.53
N ARG A 193 5.56 -8.03 -11.40
CA ARG A 193 5.53 -8.96 -10.26
C ARG A 193 4.52 -8.56 -9.19
N THR A 194 3.96 -7.35 -9.27
CA THR A 194 3.04 -6.86 -8.25
C THR A 194 1.82 -7.76 -8.15
N ILE A 195 1.54 -8.25 -6.94
CA ILE A 195 0.27 -8.91 -6.59
C ILE A 195 -0.30 -8.16 -5.40
N PHE A 196 -1.27 -7.30 -5.66
CA PHE A 196 -2.01 -6.56 -4.64
C PHE A 196 -3.21 -7.39 -4.18
N ALA A 197 -3.41 -7.54 -2.87
CA ALA A 197 -4.66 -8.06 -2.32
C ALA A 197 -4.87 -7.61 -0.87
N MET A 198 -6.13 -7.58 -0.45
CA MET A 198 -6.55 -7.43 0.95
C MET A 198 -7.24 -8.74 1.38
N PRO A 199 -6.47 -9.77 1.80
CA PRO A 199 -7.00 -11.10 2.14
C PRO A 199 -7.67 -11.20 3.51
N GLU A 200 -7.96 -10.09 4.19
CA GLU A 200 -8.38 -10.05 5.59
C GLU A 200 -9.72 -10.77 5.82
N THR A 201 -10.69 -10.67 4.90
CA THR A 201 -11.97 -11.38 5.04
C THR A 201 -11.82 -12.90 4.91
N LYS A 202 -10.73 -13.38 4.28
CA LYS A 202 -10.40 -14.82 4.21
C LYS A 202 -9.98 -15.36 5.58
N ILE A 203 -9.31 -14.54 6.39
CA ILE A 203 -8.76 -14.94 7.69
C ILE A 203 -9.62 -14.49 8.88
N GLY A 204 -10.87 -14.06 8.64
CA GLY A 204 -11.76 -13.59 9.70
C GLY A 204 -11.39 -12.23 10.29
N LEU A 205 -10.67 -11.39 9.53
CA LEU A 205 -10.40 -9.99 9.84
C LEU A 205 -11.20 -9.07 8.88
N PHE A 206 -11.12 -7.75 9.06
CA PHE A 206 -11.69 -6.75 8.16
C PHE A 206 -10.56 -6.01 7.41
N PRO A 207 -10.82 -5.38 6.26
CA PRO A 207 -9.83 -4.55 5.58
C PRO A 207 -9.34 -3.42 6.48
N ASP A 208 -8.08 -3.47 6.89
CA ASP A 208 -7.46 -2.56 7.85
C ASP A 208 -6.36 -1.71 7.20
N VAL A 209 -5.44 -1.18 8.00
CA VAL A 209 -4.27 -0.39 7.55
C VAL A 209 -4.65 0.78 6.63
N GLY A 210 -5.77 1.43 6.93
CA GLY A 210 -6.30 2.55 6.16
C GLY A 210 -7.07 2.15 4.89
N ALA A 211 -7.38 0.86 4.70
CA ALA A 211 -8.23 0.39 3.61
C ALA A 211 -9.63 1.02 3.62
N SER A 212 -10.17 1.32 4.80
CA SER A 212 -11.41 2.08 4.89
C SER A 212 -11.28 3.54 4.44
N PHE A 213 -10.08 4.07 4.32
CA PHE A 213 -9.88 5.39 3.72
C PHE A 213 -9.78 5.31 2.20
N PHE A 214 -8.93 4.43 1.65
CA PHE A 214 -8.64 4.44 0.21
C PHE A 214 -9.64 3.65 -0.64
N LEU A 215 -10.15 2.50 -0.17
CA LEU A 215 -11.06 1.66 -0.98
C LEU A 215 -12.37 2.41 -1.32
N PRO A 216 -13.06 3.10 -0.38
CA PRO A 216 -14.29 3.83 -0.71
C PRO A 216 -14.10 5.03 -1.65
N ARG A 217 -12.84 5.45 -1.85
CA ARG A 217 -12.46 6.56 -2.73
C ARG A 217 -12.00 6.10 -4.12
N MET A 218 -11.98 4.79 -4.37
CA MET A 218 -11.75 4.25 -5.71
C MET A 218 -12.94 4.54 -6.63
N ASN A 219 -12.72 4.47 -7.94
CA ASN A 219 -13.76 4.72 -8.94
C ASN A 219 -14.87 3.65 -8.86
N GLY A 220 -16.12 4.08 -8.67
CA GLY A 220 -17.30 3.23 -8.52
C GLY A 220 -17.22 2.28 -7.32
N ALA A 221 -17.66 1.03 -7.50
CA ALA A 221 -17.75 0.04 -6.42
C ALA A 221 -16.54 -0.92 -6.35
N ILE A 222 -15.47 -0.68 -7.12
CA ILE A 222 -14.25 -1.53 -7.11
C ILE A 222 -13.72 -1.72 -5.69
N GLY A 223 -13.65 -0.65 -4.89
CA GLY A 223 -13.15 -0.75 -3.52
C GLY A 223 -13.99 -1.68 -2.65
N THR A 224 -15.32 -1.66 -2.80
CA THR A 224 -16.22 -2.59 -2.08
C THR A 224 -16.02 -4.02 -2.60
N TYR A 225 -15.91 -4.22 -3.91
CA TYR A 225 -15.61 -5.52 -4.50
C TYR A 225 -14.33 -6.13 -3.94
N LEU A 226 -13.22 -5.39 -3.96
CA LEU A 226 -11.94 -5.85 -3.44
C LEU A 226 -11.98 -6.12 -1.93
N ALA A 227 -12.66 -5.25 -1.17
CA ALA A 227 -12.83 -5.40 0.29
C ALA A 227 -13.56 -6.69 0.67
N LEU A 228 -14.65 -7.03 -0.02
CA LEU A 228 -15.49 -8.17 0.35
C LEU A 228 -14.93 -9.49 -0.15
N THR A 229 -14.48 -9.51 -1.42
CA THR A 229 -14.09 -10.75 -2.10
C THR A 229 -12.66 -11.19 -1.78
N SER A 230 -11.80 -10.24 -1.36
CA SER A 230 -10.36 -10.42 -1.22
C SER A 230 -9.68 -10.87 -2.52
N GLU A 231 -10.20 -10.41 -3.66
CA GLU A 231 -9.61 -10.66 -4.97
C GLU A 231 -8.26 -9.94 -5.13
N SER A 232 -7.39 -10.55 -5.92
CA SER A 232 -6.05 -10.03 -6.17
C SER A 232 -5.99 -9.27 -7.49
N LEU A 233 -5.30 -8.13 -7.49
CA LEU A 233 -4.90 -7.41 -8.71
C LEU A 233 -3.44 -7.68 -9.01
N LYS A 234 -3.12 -7.89 -10.28
CA LYS A 234 -1.78 -8.25 -10.74
C LYS A 234 -1.23 -7.25 -11.73
N GLY A 235 0.07 -6.99 -11.68
CA GLY A 235 0.79 -6.23 -12.69
C GLY A 235 0.16 -4.87 -12.99
N ALA A 236 -0.07 -4.62 -14.29
CA ALA A 236 -0.63 -3.36 -14.78
C ALA A 236 -2.05 -3.08 -14.27
N ASN A 237 -2.82 -4.10 -13.89
CA ASN A 237 -4.17 -3.91 -13.33
C ASN A 237 -4.17 -3.21 -11.96
N VAL A 238 -3.06 -3.28 -11.22
CA VAL A 238 -2.87 -2.49 -9.98
C VAL A 238 -2.72 -1.00 -10.30
N PHE A 239 -2.10 -0.67 -11.43
CA PHE A 239 -2.02 0.71 -11.93
C PHE A 239 -3.36 1.18 -12.48
N TYR A 240 -4.02 0.38 -13.33
CA TYR A 240 -5.31 0.79 -13.93
C TYR A 240 -6.42 1.00 -12.90
N SER A 241 -6.42 0.25 -11.78
CA SER A 241 -7.38 0.45 -10.69
C SER A 241 -7.13 1.72 -9.86
N GLY A 242 -5.98 2.38 -10.05
CA GLY A 242 -5.57 3.57 -9.30
C GLY A 242 -4.85 3.28 -7.98
N ILE A 243 -4.65 2.00 -7.64
CA ILE A 243 -3.87 1.62 -6.46
C ILE A 243 -2.41 2.01 -6.66
N ALA A 244 -1.78 1.65 -7.77
CA ALA A 244 -0.47 2.17 -8.13
C ALA A 244 -0.59 3.47 -8.93
N THR A 245 0.36 4.40 -8.74
CA THR A 245 0.39 5.65 -9.51
C THR A 245 1.24 5.53 -10.77
N HIS A 246 2.19 4.61 -10.79
CA HIS A 246 3.07 4.32 -11.92
C HIS A 246 3.22 2.82 -12.10
N TYR A 247 3.62 2.41 -13.31
CA TYR A 247 3.99 1.04 -13.63
C TYR A 247 5.33 1.05 -14.36
N LEU A 248 6.29 0.26 -13.87
CA LEU A 248 7.61 0.08 -14.46
C LEU A 248 7.98 -1.40 -14.50
N ASP A 249 8.82 -1.80 -15.44
CA ASP A 249 9.46 -3.13 -15.39
C ASP A 249 10.40 -3.22 -14.17
N SER A 250 10.38 -4.36 -13.47
CA SER A 250 11.21 -4.56 -12.27
C SER A 250 12.71 -4.36 -12.52
N THR A 251 13.19 -4.59 -13.75
CA THR A 251 14.60 -4.39 -14.13
C THR A 251 15.03 -2.92 -14.12
N MET A 252 14.08 -1.98 -14.21
CA MET A 252 14.37 -0.54 -14.19
C MET A 252 14.50 0.04 -12.78
N LEU A 253 14.03 -0.68 -11.75
CA LEU A 253 14.01 -0.17 -10.37
C LEU A 253 15.40 0.20 -9.81
N PRO A 254 16.48 -0.57 -10.03
CA PRO A 254 17.82 -0.17 -9.57
C PRO A 254 18.32 1.12 -10.23
N SER A 255 18.06 1.28 -11.52
CA SER A 255 18.45 2.50 -12.26
C SER A 255 17.63 3.71 -11.81
N LEU A 256 16.34 3.51 -11.53
CA LEU A 256 15.50 4.54 -10.93
C LEU A 256 16.01 4.92 -9.53
N GLU A 257 16.34 3.94 -8.68
CA GLU A 257 16.88 4.20 -7.33
C GLU A 257 18.15 5.06 -7.39
N ALA A 258 19.08 4.73 -8.28
CA ALA A 258 20.27 5.54 -8.53
C ALA A 258 19.91 6.96 -8.98
N ARG A 259 18.96 7.11 -9.91
CA ARG A 259 18.51 8.42 -10.40
C ARG A 259 17.86 9.28 -9.31
N LEU A 260 17.04 8.67 -8.45
CA LEU A 260 16.41 9.36 -7.32
C LEU A 260 17.44 9.90 -6.32
N ALA A 261 18.57 9.22 -6.13
CA ALA A 261 19.66 9.68 -5.26
C ALA A 261 20.39 10.93 -5.78
N GLU A 262 20.40 11.13 -7.10
CA GLU A 262 21.01 12.28 -7.75
C GLU A 262 20.13 13.53 -7.70
N LEU A 263 18.82 13.38 -7.49
CA LEU A 263 17.91 14.52 -7.45
C LEU A 263 18.35 15.53 -6.38
N ARG A 264 18.26 16.80 -6.77
CA ARG A 264 18.54 17.96 -5.92
C ARG A 264 17.30 18.84 -5.91
N PHE A 265 16.86 19.16 -4.71
CA PHE A 265 15.74 20.06 -4.47
C PHE A 265 16.27 21.33 -3.85
N LYS A 266 15.60 22.44 -4.09
CA LYS A 266 15.85 23.67 -3.36
C LYS A 266 15.15 23.58 -2.02
N ASP A 267 15.74 24.18 -0.98
CA ASP A 267 15.19 24.10 0.39
C ASP A 267 13.79 24.70 0.49
N TYR A 268 13.47 25.68 -0.36
CA TYR A 268 12.15 26.31 -0.46
C TYR A 268 11.16 25.60 -1.40
N ASP A 269 11.55 24.52 -2.08
CA ASP A 269 10.63 23.76 -2.93
C ASP A 269 9.56 23.07 -2.07
N SER A 270 8.29 23.35 -2.36
CA SER A 270 7.15 22.71 -1.70
C SER A 270 7.16 21.18 -1.92
N LEU A 271 6.53 20.43 -1.02
CA LEU A 271 6.38 18.97 -1.17
C LEU A 271 5.73 18.60 -2.52
N ALA A 272 4.72 19.36 -2.96
CA ALA A 272 4.07 19.15 -4.24
C ALA A 272 5.02 19.34 -5.44
N THR A 273 5.88 20.37 -5.40
CA THR A 273 6.92 20.59 -6.42
C THR A 273 7.90 19.43 -6.47
N ARG A 274 8.38 18.98 -5.30
CA ARG A 274 9.31 17.85 -5.19
C ARG A 274 8.69 16.56 -5.73
N LEU A 275 7.46 16.25 -5.35
CA LEU A 275 6.73 15.08 -5.82
C LEU A 275 6.46 15.12 -7.33
N SER A 276 6.12 16.27 -7.89
CA SER A 276 5.93 16.45 -9.33
C SER A 276 7.23 16.17 -10.11
N LEU A 277 8.37 16.66 -9.63
CA LEU A 277 9.68 16.36 -10.23
C LEU A 277 10.02 14.87 -10.16
N ILE A 278 9.78 14.23 -9.01
CA ILE A 278 10.03 12.79 -8.84
C ILE A 278 9.10 12.00 -9.76
N SER A 279 7.82 12.35 -9.84
CA SER A 279 6.86 11.68 -10.72
C SER A 279 7.30 11.74 -12.19
N ARG A 280 7.74 12.91 -12.67
CA ARG A 280 8.32 13.05 -14.01
C ARG A 280 9.58 12.21 -14.20
N THR A 281 10.43 12.15 -13.16
CA THR A 281 11.64 11.31 -13.18
C THR A 281 11.27 9.83 -13.29
N ILE A 282 10.23 9.36 -12.60
CA ILE A 282 9.74 7.98 -12.72
C ILE A 282 9.23 7.71 -14.14
N ASP A 283 8.49 8.67 -14.73
CA ASP A 283 7.96 8.57 -16.09
C ASP A 283 9.07 8.40 -17.16
N GLU A 284 10.30 8.89 -16.92
CA GLU A 284 11.46 8.70 -17.82
C GLU A 284 11.93 7.23 -17.92
N PHE A 285 11.61 6.38 -16.93
CA PHE A 285 12.00 4.97 -16.90
C PHE A 285 10.93 4.03 -17.44
N SER A 286 9.81 4.60 -17.91
CA SER A 286 8.70 3.85 -18.48
C SER A 286 9.09 3.18 -19.80
N THR A 287 8.88 1.86 -19.90
CA THR A 287 9.21 1.05 -21.09
C THR A 287 7.99 0.69 -21.94
N GLY A 288 6.81 1.22 -21.61
CA GLY A 288 5.53 0.74 -22.12
C GLY A 288 4.69 0.08 -21.02
N LEU A 289 3.39 -0.09 -21.28
CA LEU A 289 2.54 -1.01 -20.54
C LEU A 289 2.50 -2.34 -21.29
N PRO A 290 2.43 -3.48 -20.59
CA PRO A 290 2.23 -4.75 -21.27
C PRO A 290 0.90 -4.72 -22.04
N HIS A 291 0.80 -5.53 -23.09
CA HIS A 291 -0.44 -5.74 -23.84
C HIS A 291 -1.52 -6.51 -23.03
N GLU A 292 -1.37 -6.59 -21.71
CA GLU A 292 -2.37 -7.20 -20.84
C GLU A 292 -3.66 -6.39 -20.83
N ASP A 293 -4.78 -7.10 -20.82
CA ASP A 293 -6.10 -6.49 -20.75
C ASP A 293 -6.30 -5.76 -19.42
N PHE A 294 -6.94 -4.58 -19.51
CA PHE A 294 -7.47 -3.91 -18.33
C PHE A 294 -8.68 -4.72 -17.85
N VAL A 295 -8.45 -5.62 -16.89
CA VAL A 295 -9.41 -6.62 -16.43
C VAL A 295 -10.68 -5.99 -15.86
N LEU A 296 -10.53 -5.00 -14.97
CA LEU A 296 -11.66 -4.32 -14.33
C LEU A 296 -12.19 -3.16 -15.18
N SER A 297 -12.53 -3.44 -16.45
CA SER A 297 -13.08 -2.46 -17.40
C SER A 297 -14.36 -2.96 -18.09
N GLY A 298 -15.03 -2.08 -18.83
CA GLY A 298 -16.17 -2.43 -19.69
C GLY A 298 -17.35 -3.09 -18.96
N GLU A 299 -17.91 -4.17 -19.53
CA GLU A 299 -19.10 -4.85 -18.99
C GLU A 299 -18.88 -5.43 -17.59
N LEU A 300 -17.72 -6.04 -17.32
CA LEU A 300 -17.38 -6.53 -15.99
C LEU A 300 -17.39 -5.37 -14.98
N ARG A 301 -16.83 -4.23 -15.38
CA ARG A 301 -16.78 -3.04 -14.55
C ARG A 301 -18.17 -2.42 -14.29
N ASN A 302 -19.10 -2.53 -15.22
CA ASN A 302 -20.50 -2.16 -15.02
C ASN A 302 -21.23 -3.12 -14.06
N ALA A 303 -21.00 -4.43 -14.20
CA ALA A 303 -21.57 -5.43 -13.31
C ALA A 303 -21.08 -5.27 -11.86
N ILE A 304 -19.79 -4.95 -11.66
CA ILE A 304 -19.25 -4.63 -10.33
C ILE A 304 -19.99 -3.45 -9.70
N ASP A 305 -20.15 -2.34 -10.42
CA ASP A 305 -20.85 -1.16 -9.88
C ASP A 305 -22.31 -1.46 -9.54
N ARG A 306 -22.99 -2.21 -10.40
CA ARG A 306 -24.38 -2.61 -10.17
C ARG A 306 -24.51 -3.55 -8.97
N CYS A 307 -23.65 -4.57 -8.87
CA CYS A 307 -23.76 -5.59 -7.82
C CYS A 307 -23.28 -5.12 -6.44
N PHE A 308 -22.22 -4.31 -6.39
CA PHE A 308 -21.56 -3.92 -5.14
C PHE A 308 -21.98 -2.54 -4.61
N SER A 309 -22.99 -1.92 -5.21
CA SER A 309 -23.57 -0.65 -4.73
C SER A 309 -24.59 -0.81 -3.60
N GLY A 310 -25.16 -2.01 -3.41
CA GLY A 310 -26.14 -2.31 -2.35
C GLY A 310 -25.64 -1.99 -0.93
N ASN A 311 -26.56 -1.68 -0.02
CA ASN A 311 -26.24 -1.28 1.36
C ASN A 311 -26.24 -2.46 2.35
N SER A 312 -26.67 -3.64 1.89
CA SER A 312 -26.66 -4.87 2.67
C SER A 312 -25.99 -6.01 1.89
N VAL A 313 -25.44 -6.98 2.62
CA VAL A 313 -24.83 -8.17 1.99
C VAL A 313 -25.88 -8.96 1.23
N ALA A 314 -27.11 -9.02 1.74
CA ALA A 314 -28.25 -9.65 1.07
C ALA A 314 -28.57 -9.02 -0.30
N GLU A 315 -28.55 -7.68 -0.40
CA GLU A 315 -28.72 -6.99 -1.68
C GLU A 315 -27.60 -7.33 -2.67
N ILE A 316 -26.35 -7.40 -2.21
CA ILE A 316 -25.20 -7.74 -3.07
C ILE A 316 -25.31 -9.17 -3.58
N ILE A 317 -25.66 -10.13 -2.71
CA ILE A 317 -25.87 -11.53 -3.09
C ILE A 317 -27.01 -11.62 -4.12
N ALA A 318 -28.14 -10.97 -3.86
CA ALA A 318 -29.28 -10.97 -4.77
C ALA A 318 -28.94 -10.36 -6.13
N ALA A 319 -28.16 -9.28 -6.16
CA ALA A 319 -27.70 -8.66 -7.40
C ALA A 319 -26.79 -9.62 -8.19
N LEU A 320 -25.82 -10.25 -7.54
CA LEU A 320 -24.94 -11.24 -8.18
C LEU A 320 -25.70 -12.47 -8.70
N MET A 321 -26.72 -12.95 -7.97
CA MET A 321 -27.57 -14.06 -8.42
C MET A 321 -28.39 -13.72 -9.66
N ASN A 322 -28.75 -12.44 -9.83
CA ASN A 322 -29.53 -11.95 -10.96
C ASN A 322 -28.66 -11.52 -12.16
N GLU A 323 -27.33 -11.51 -12.05
CA GLU A 323 -26.45 -11.21 -13.18
C GLU A 323 -26.54 -12.31 -14.24
N THR A 324 -26.73 -11.89 -15.48
CA THR A 324 -26.91 -12.77 -16.64
C THR A 324 -26.05 -12.29 -17.81
N GLY A 325 -25.89 -13.14 -18.83
CA GLY A 325 -25.12 -12.78 -20.02
C GLY A 325 -23.60 -12.89 -19.79
N PRO A 326 -22.79 -12.00 -20.38
CA PRO A 326 -21.32 -12.13 -20.38
C PRO A 326 -20.66 -12.13 -18.99
N THR A 327 -21.34 -11.59 -17.97
CA THR A 327 -20.83 -11.46 -16.59
C THR A 327 -21.31 -12.57 -15.66
N GLN A 328 -22.11 -13.52 -16.15
CA GLN A 328 -22.71 -14.58 -15.33
C GLN A 328 -21.65 -15.48 -14.66
N ASP A 329 -20.63 -15.92 -15.40
CA ASP A 329 -19.58 -16.79 -14.87
C ASP A 329 -18.74 -16.08 -13.79
N TRP A 330 -18.46 -14.78 -14.00
CA TRP A 330 -17.80 -13.94 -13.00
C TRP A 330 -18.67 -13.81 -11.74
N ALA A 331 -19.97 -13.56 -11.88
CA ALA A 331 -20.88 -13.39 -10.76
C ALA A 331 -20.99 -14.68 -9.93
N GLN A 332 -21.07 -15.84 -10.58
CA GLN A 332 -21.08 -17.15 -9.91
C GLN A 332 -19.75 -17.44 -9.19
N SER A 333 -18.61 -17.12 -9.80
CA SER A 333 -17.30 -17.25 -9.14
C SER A 333 -17.19 -16.31 -7.94
N THR A 334 -17.70 -15.09 -8.07
CA THR A 334 -17.69 -14.07 -7.01
C THR A 334 -18.56 -14.49 -5.84
N LEU A 335 -19.75 -15.05 -6.10
CA LEU A 335 -20.62 -15.63 -5.06
C LEU A 335 -19.88 -16.74 -4.31
N ARG A 336 -19.25 -17.68 -5.01
CA ARG A 336 -18.45 -18.74 -4.38
C ARG A 336 -17.36 -18.16 -3.48
N SER A 337 -16.62 -17.17 -3.97
CA SER A 337 -15.60 -16.48 -3.19
C SER A 337 -16.17 -15.85 -1.92
N LEU A 338 -17.34 -15.21 -1.97
CA LEU A 338 -17.99 -14.60 -0.80
C LEU A 338 -18.42 -15.64 0.24
N TYR A 339 -18.95 -16.78 -0.20
CA TYR A 339 -19.36 -17.88 0.68
C TYR A 339 -18.20 -18.57 1.41
N GLU A 340 -16.97 -18.42 0.93
CA GLU A 340 -15.77 -18.92 1.60
C GLU A 340 -15.23 -17.98 2.69
N ARG A 341 -15.74 -16.75 2.80
CA ARG A 341 -15.24 -15.73 3.76
C ARG A 341 -15.96 -15.84 5.10
N SER A 342 -15.37 -15.24 6.14
CA SER A 342 -16.08 -15.07 7.41
C SER A 342 -17.34 -14.22 7.17
N PRO A 343 -18.55 -14.74 7.50
CA PRO A 343 -19.79 -13.98 7.36
C PRO A 343 -19.77 -12.66 8.15
N THR A 344 -19.17 -12.68 9.35
CA THR A 344 -18.99 -11.50 10.18
C THR A 344 -18.08 -10.47 9.49
N SER A 345 -16.94 -10.90 8.96
CA SER A 345 -15.99 -10.01 8.26
C SER A 345 -16.61 -9.34 7.04
N VAL A 346 -17.40 -10.06 6.24
CA VAL A 346 -18.08 -9.49 5.05
C VAL A 346 -19.06 -8.39 5.45
N HIS A 347 -19.86 -8.60 6.51
CA HIS A 347 -20.79 -7.58 7.00
C HIS A 347 -20.06 -6.36 7.58
N VAL A 348 -18.99 -6.56 8.34
CA VAL A 348 -18.17 -5.47 8.88
C VAL A 348 -17.51 -4.68 7.75
N ALA A 349 -16.89 -5.37 6.77
CA ALA A 349 -16.23 -4.74 5.64
C ALA A 349 -17.21 -3.91 4.81
N LEU A 350 -18.41 -4.42 4.51
CA LEU A 350 -19.42 -3.66 3.78
C LEU A 350 -19.82 -2.39 4.53
N ARG A 351 -20.14 -2.51 5.82
CA ARG A 351 -20.50 -1.36 6.66
C ARG A 351 -19.38 -0.34 6.70
N GLN A 352 -18.14 -0.79 6.88
CA GLN A 352 -16.94 0.03 6.87
C GLN A 352 -16.87 0.83 5.55
N MET A 353 -17.01 0.19 4.39
CA MET A 353 -16.97 0.86 3.08
C MET A 353 -18.03 1.95 2.89
N ARG A 354 -19.18 1.85 3.57
CA ARG A 354 -20.27 2.84 3.47
C ARG A 354 -20.04 4.05 4.37
N ILE A 355 -19.59 3.82 5.60
CA ILE A 355 -19.50 4.89 6.61
C ILE A 355 -18.16 5.62 6.58
N SER A 356 -17.08 5.00 6.09
CA SER A 356 -15.73 5.57 6.18
C SER A 356 -15.39 6.60 5.12
N LYS A 357 -16.27 6.78 4.12
CA LYS A 357 -16.11 7.82 3.10
C LYS A 357 -16.06 9.23 3.70
N SER A 358 -16.71 9.45 4.85
CA SER A 358 -16.69 10.73 5.58
C SER A 358 -15.54 10.87 6.57
N TRP A 359 -14.80 9.80 6.87
CA TRP A 359 -13.73 9.83 7.86
C TRP A 359 -12.50 10.54 7.30
N SER A 360 -11.80 11.24 8.18
CA SER A 360 -10.45 11.73 7.93
C SER A 360 -9.43 10.58 8.06
N ILE A 361 -8.20 10.80 7.58
CA ILE A 361 -7.15 9.78 7.65
C ILE A 361 -6.78 9.44 9.11
N ALA A 362 -6.76 10.43 10.02
CA ALA A 362 -6.49 10.20 11.43
C ALA A 362 -7.64 9.40 12.10
N GLU A 363 -8.89 9.79 11.81
CA GLU A 363 -10.06 9.09 12.34
C GLU A 363 -10.14 7.64 11.84
N THR A 364 -9.73 7.39 10.61
CA THR A 364 -9.68 6.06 10.00
C THR A 364 -8.84 5.12 10.87
N PHE A 365 -7.57 5.45 11.12
CA PHE A 365 -6.69 4.59 11.94
C PHE A 365 -7.17 4.44 13.39
N GLN A 366 -7.76 5.49 13.97
CA GLN A 366 -8.32 5.42 15.33
C GLN A 366 -9.54 4.49 15.42
N ARG A 367 -10.41 4.51 14.41
CA ARG A 367 -11.59 3.63 14.34
C ARG A 367 -11.19 2.21 14.00
N GLU A 368 -10.28 2.01 13.05
CA GLU A 368 -9.74 0.70 12.71
C GLU A 368 -9.02 0.07 13.92
N HIS A 369 -8.30 0.84 14.74
CA HIS A 369 -7.74 0.35 16.01
C HIS A 369 -8.82 -0.19 16.96
N ALA A 370 -9.92 0.55 17.13
CA ALA A 370 -11.03 0.14 17.98
C ALA A 370 -11.74 -1.11 17.43
N MET A 371 -11.83 -1.25 16.10
CA MET A 371 -12.36 -2.45 15.43
C MET A 371 -11.40 -3.64 15.63
N ALA A 372 -10.12 -3.48 15.31
CA ALA A 372 -9.08 -4.50 15.45
C ALA A 372 -8.98 -5.04 16.88
N SER A 373 -9.09 -4.17 17.88
CA SER A 373 -9.09 -4.57 19.30
C SER A 373 -10.22 -5.56 19.66
N LYS A 374 -11.34 -5.53 18.93
CA LYS A 374 -12.45 -6.48 19.10
C LYS A 374 -12.28 -7.72 18.23
N PHE A 375 -11.71 -7.58 17.03
CA PHE A 375 -11.41 -8.71 16.15
C PHE A 375 -10.36 -9.65 16.74
N VAL A 376 -9.34 -9.11 17.42
CA VAL A 376 -8.33 -9.91 18.14
C VAL A 376 -8.95 -10.87 19.17
N GLN A 377 -10.11 -10.50 19.72
CA GLN A 377 -10.85 -11.31 20.69
C GLN A 377 -11.96 -12.15 20.04
N SER A 378 -12.14 -12.05 18.73
CA SER A 378 -13.20 -12.73 18.00
C SER A 378 -12.79 -14.15 17.61
N HIS A 379 -13.78 -15.03 17.56
CA HIS A 379 -13.61 -16.41 17.14
C HIS A 379 -13.05 -16.51 15.71
N ASP A 380 -13.66 -15.81 14.76
CA ASP A 380 -13.34 -15.95 13.33
C ASP A 380 -11.92 -15.53 13.00
N PHE A 381 -11.36 -14.50 13.67
CA PHE A 381 -9.98 -14.11 13.44
C PHE A 381 -8.98 -15.21 13.85
N VAL A 382 -9.14 -15.74 15.07
CA VAL A 382 -8.27 -16.82 15.59
C VAL A 382 -8.44 -18.08 14.75
N GLU A 383 -9.67 -18.45 14.44
CA GLU A 383 -10.01 -19.63 13.63
C GLU A 383 -9.52 -19.52 12.19
N GLY A 384 -9.70 -18.36 11.54
CA GLY A 384 -9.31 -18.14 10.15
C GLY A 384 -7.80 -18.17 9.96
N VAL A 385 -7.06 -17.52 10.86
CA VAL A 385 -5.60 -17.56 10.87
C VAL A 385 -5.09 -18.98 11.18
N ASP A 386 -5.62 -19.66 12.20
CA ASP A 386 -5.25 -21.04 12.50
C ASP A 386 -5.51 -21.96 11.31
N ALA A 387 -6.75 -21.99 10.80
CA ALA A 387 -7.16 -22.89 9.74
C ALA A 387 -6.37 -22.68 8.46
N LEU A 388 -6.17 -21.43 7.99
CA LEU A 388 -5.57 -21.16 6.69
C LEU A 388 -4.04 -21.02 6.73
N LEU A 389 -3.48 -20.50 7.82
CA LEU A 389 -2.04 -20.20 7.88
C LEU A 389 -1.24 -21.25 8.65
N ILE A 390 -1.82 -21.87 9.68
CA ILE A 390 -1.13 -22.84 10.56
C ILE A 390 -1.52 -24.27 10.18
N SER A 391 -2.79 -24.63 10.37
CA SER A 391 -3.33 -26.00 10.30
C SER A 391 -3.66 -26.46 8.87
N LYS A 392 -3.76 -25.55 7.90
CA LYS A 392 -4.06 -25.83 6.47
C LYS A 392 -5.36 -26.64 6.25
N ARG A 393 -6.44 -26.20 6.87
CA ARG A 393 -7.80 -26.78 6.78
C ARG A 393 -8.84 -25.72 6.40
N THR A 394 -10.08 -26.16 6.16
CA THR A 394 -11.20 -25.23 5.98
C THR A 394 -11.60 -24.62 7.33
N PRO A 395 -11.73 -23.29 7.42
CA PRO A 395 -12.18 -22.62 8.64
C PRO A 395 -13.66 -22.89 8.94
N VAL A 396 -14.02 -22.92 10.22
CA VAL A 396 -15.39 -23.08 10.72
C VAL A 396 -15.85 -21.75 11.30
N TRP A 397 -16.57 -20.95 10.54
CA TRP A 397 -16.97 -19.61 10.95
C TRP A 397 -18.08 -19.59 12.01
N LYS A 398 -18.16 -18.50 12.77
CA LYS A 398 -19.27 -18.19 13.68
C LYS A 398 -19.74 -16.74 13.49
N PRO A 399 -20.93 -16.51 12.89
CA PRO A 399 -21.89 -17.50 12.36
C PRO A 399 -21.37 -18.33 11.19
N GLU A 400 -21.99 -19.49 10.92
CA GLU A 400 -21.52 -20.47 9.92
C GLU A 400 -21.70 -20.02 8.45
N SER A 401 -22.67 -19.15 8.17
CA SER A 401 -22.97 -18.69 6.80
C SER A 401 -23.55 -17.28 6.78
N LEU A 402 -23.65 -16.71 5.57
CA LEU A 402 -24.28 -15.42 5.33
C LEU A 402 -25.81 -15.50 5.53
N GLU A 403 -26.42 -16.65 5.21
CA GLU A 403 -27.84 -16.95 5.41
C GLU A 403 -28.19 -16.96 6.90
N ALA A 404 -27.35 -17.56 7.74
CA ALA A 404 -27.59 -17.64 9.18
C ALA A 404 -27.73 -16.25 9.82
N ILE A 405 -26.97 -15.26 9.33
CA ILE A 405 -27.10 -13.85 9.76
C ILE A 405 -28.39 -13.22 9.22
N ALA A 406 -28.72 -13.47 7.95
CA ALA A 406 -29.93 -12.94 7.34
C ALA A 406 -31.20 -13.45 8.05
N GLU A 407 -31.20 -14.72 8.47
CA GLU A 407 -32.30 -15.36 9.21
C GLU A 407 -32.41 -14.84 10.65
N SER A 408 -31.28 -14.65 11.35
CA SER A 408 -31.28 -14.14 12.73
C SER A 408 -31.73 -12.68 12.81
N LYS A 409 -31.61 -11.91 11.72
CA LYS A 409 -31.86 -10.45 11.66
C LYS A 409 -31.00 -9.65 12.65
N GLU A 410 -29.92 -10.24 13.15
CA GLU A 410 -29.00 -9.56 14.07
C GLU A 410 -28.01 -8.68 13.29
N ASP A 411 -27.79 -7.44 13.76
CA ASP A 411 -26.68 -6.61 13.26
C ASP A 411 -25.36 -7.04 13.91
N VAL A 412 -24.74 -8.10 13.37
CA VAL A 412 -23.45 -8.63 13.83
C VAL A 412 -22.31 -7.62 13.71
N SER A 413 -22.46 -6.59 12.87
CA SER A 413 -21.43 -5.59 12.60
C SER A 413 -21.40 -4.48 13.65
N SER A 414 -22.55 -4.15 14.26
CA SER A 414 -22.74 -3.02 15.19
C SER A 414 -21.66 -2.94 16.27
N LYS A 415 -21.42 -4.05 16.96
CA LYS A 415 -20.46 -4.13 18.07
C LYS A 415 -19.06 -3.68 17.68
N TYR A 416 -18.63 -3.87 16.43
CA TYR A 416 -17.29 -3.50 15.97
C TYR A 416 -17.12 -1.99 15.84
N PHE A 417 -18.19 -1.27 15.49
CA PHE A 417 -18.17 0.18 15.29
C PHE A 417 -18.45 1.01 16.55
N MET A 418 -18.79 0.37 17.67
CA MET A 418 -18.96 1.06 18.96
C MET A 418 -17.62 1.57 19.50
N THR A 419 -17.32 2.85 19.38
CA THR A 419 -16.06 3.42 19.90
C THR A 419 -16.19 3.80 21.38
N THR A 420 -15.09 3.69 22.13
CA THR A 420 -14.97 4.34 23.45
C THR A 420 -14.47 5.77 23.27
N ASP A 421 -14.58 6.61 24.30
CA ASP A 421 -14.05 7.98 24.27
C ASP A 421 -12.52 8.02 24.13
N LYS A 422 -11.83 6.93 24.49
CA LYS A 422 -10.37 6.83 24.44
C LYS A 422 -9.90 6.43 23.04
N LYS A 423 -9.60 7.42 22.21
CA LYS A 423 -8.98 7.24 20.89
C LYS A 423 -7.53 6.77 21.00
N MET A 424 -7.07 6.03 20.00
CA MET A 424 -5.64 5.70 19.85
C MET A 424 -4.82 6.98 19.67
N PRO A 425 -3.74 7.20 20.45
CA PRO A 425 -2.87 8.34 20.25
C PRO A 425 -2.06 8.15 18.96
N LEU A 426 -1.88 9.23 18.20
CA LEU A 426 -1.15 9.24 16.94
C LEU A 426 0.19 9.95 17.11
N VAL A 427 1.19 9.58 16.30
CA VAL A 427 2.55 10.15 16.36
C VAL A 427 2.54 11.65 16.08
N THR A 428 1.61 12.11 15.24
CA THR A 428 1.38 13.53 14.95
C THR A 428 -0.12 13.83 14.89
N ALA A 429 -0.49 15.09 15.06
CA ALA A 429 -1.88 15.55 14.91
C ALA A 429 -2.27 15.86 13.44
N ARG A 430 -1.46 15.44 12.45
CA ARG A 430 -1.70 15.73 11.04
C ARG A 430 -2.88 14.92 10.52
N ASP A 431 -3.70 15.54 9.68
CA ASP A 431 -4.94 14.94 9.21
C ASP A 431 -5.42 15.56 7.88
N TYR A 432 -6.27 14.84 7.15
CA TYR A 432 -6.95 15.28 5.92
C TYR A 432 -8.13 14.36 5.59
N HIS A 433 -9.10 14.88 4.82
CA HIS A 433 -10.27 14.12 4.35
C HIS A 433 -10.10 13.54 2.94
N GLU A 434 -9.15 14.07 2.18
CA GLU A 434 -8.83 13.63 0.82
C GLU A 434 -7.30 13.59 0.67
N TYR A 435 -6.80 12.65 -0.13
CA TYR A 435 -5.36 12.55 -0.36
C TYR A 435 -4.81 13.84 -0.98
N PRO A 436 -3.82 14.50 -0.36
CA PRO A 436 -3.30 15.80 -0.82
C PRO A 436 -2.58 15.71 -2.17
N HIS A 437 -2.22 14.51 -2.60
CA HIS A 437 -1.43 14.25 -3.81
C HIS A 437 -2.11 13.25 -4.76
N ALA A 438 -3.44 13.11 -4.69
CA ALA A 438 -4.22 12.19 -5.53
C ALA A 438 -3.95 12.36 -7.04
N LYS A 439 -3.65 13.60 -7.48
CA LYS A 439 -3.35 13.95 -8.87
C LYS A 439 -2.10 13.28 -9.45
N LEU A 440 -1.27 12.63 -8.62
CA LEU A 440 -0.14 11.85 -9.11
C LEU A 440 -0.54 10.47 -9.64
N GLY A 441 -1.75 9.99 -9.33
CA GLY A 441 -2.28 8.72 -9.83
C GLY A 441 -3.12 8.86 -11.11
N VAL A 442 -3.92 7.83 -11.38
CA VAL A 442 -4.89 7.84 -12.49
C VAL A 442 -6.04 8.82 -12.20
N PRO A 443 -6.72 9.34 -13.23
CA PRO A 443 -7.89 10.21 -13.05
C PRO A 443 -9.05 9.48 -12.35
N THR A 444 -9.77 10.20 -11.51
CA THR A 444 -10.96 9.68 -10.82
C THR A 444 -12.25 10.05 -11.55
N GLU A 445 -13.32 9.28 -11.32
CA GLU A 445 -14.68 9.61 -11.79
C GLU A 445 -15.13 10.98 -11.27
N LYS A 446 -14.77 11.31 -10.01
CA LYS A 446 -15.01 12.62 -9.41
C LYS A 446 -14.35 13.76 -10.19
N GLU A 447 -13.07 13.61 -10.56
CA GLU A 447 -12.35 14.62 -11.35
C GLU A 447 -12.93 14.79 -12.77
N VAL A 448 -13.34 13.68 -13.41
CA VAL A 448 -13.97 13.74 -14.75
C VAL A 448 -15.31 14.46 -14.66
N ARG A 449 -16.14 14.12 -13.66
CA ARG A 449 -17.43 14.76 -13.42
C ARG A 449 -17.27 16.26 -13.14
N GLU A 450 -16.38 16.63 -12.21
CA GLU A 450 -16.13 18.03 -11.85
C GLU A 450 -15.69 18.85 -13.08
N LEU A 451 -14.86 18.28 -13.96
CA LEU A 451 -14.45 18.96 -15.18
C LEU A 451 -15.62 19.16 -16.16
N ILE A 452 -16.45 18.13 -16.35
CA ILE A 452 -17.62 18.19 -17.22
C ILE A 452 -18.67 19.18 -16.70
N GLU A 453 -18.95 19.17 -15.39
CA GLU A 453 -19.96 20.06 -14.79
C GLU A 453 -19.52 21.54 -14.76
N THR A 454 -18.22 21.82 -14.91
CA THR A 454 -17.67 23.19 -14.86
C THR A 454 -17.24 23.73 -16.22
N THR A 455 -17.33 22.95 -17.29
CA THR A 455 -16.85 23.33 -18.63
C THR A 455 -17.78 22.82 -19.74
N ASP A 456 -17.80 23.50 -20.88
CA ASP A 456 -18.55 23.08 -22.08
C ASP A 456 -17.71 22.24 -23.05
N LEU A 457 -16.77 21.43 -22.53
CA LEU A 457 -15.83 20.67 -23.35
C LEU A 457 -16.49 19.47 -24.04
N THR A 458 -16.01 19.14 -25.23
CA THR A 458 -16.30 17.87 -25.90
C THR A 458 -15.61 16.70 -25.18
N ILE A 459 -16.06 15.46 -25.44
CA ILE A 459 -15.46 14.25 -24.86
C ILE A 459 -13.94 14.18 -25.14
N ASP A 460 -13.50 14.50 -26.36
CA ASP A 460 -12.09 14.46 -26.73
C ASP A 460 -11.26 15.52 -26.01
N GLU A 461 -11.82 16.70 -25.79
CA GLU A 461 -11.17 17.78 -25.03
C GLU A 461 -11.06 17.45 -23.54
N VAL A 462 -12.08 16.79 -22.96
CA VAL A 462 -12.01 16.26 -21.59
C VAL A 462 -10.86 15.26 -21.46
N ILE A 463 -10.76 14.31 -22.40
CA ILE A 463 -9.66 13.32 -22.42
C ILE A 463 -8.31 14.03 -22.52
N ASP A 464 -8.13 14.93 -23.49
CA ASP A 464 -6.85 15.59 -23.71
C ASP A 464 -6.45 16.49 -22.53
N THR A 465 -7.42 17.18 -21.91
CA THR A 465 -7.18 18.02 -20.72
C THR A 465 -6.67 17.19 -19.54
N LEU A 466 -7.36 16.10 -19.20
CA LEU A 466 -6.95 15.24 -18.09
C LEU A 466 -5.67 14.46 -18.41
N PHE A 467 -5.48 14.02 -19.65
CA PHE A 467 -4.26 13.36 -20.10
C PHE A 467 -3.04 14.29 -19.99
N LYS A 468 -3.17 15.55 -20.41
CA LYS A 468 -2.13 16.58 -20.23
C LYS A 468 -1.85 16.85 -18.75
N SER A 469 -2.87 16.88 -17.90
CA SER A 469 -2.71 17.10 -16.46
C SER A 469 -1.84 16.03 -15.76
N ARG A 470 -1.71 14.85 -16.37
CA ARG A 470 -0.89 13.72 -15.91
C ARG A 470 0.39 13.57 -16.72
N ASN A 471 0.91 14.66 -17.28
CA ASN A 471 2.11 14.68 -18.12
C ASN A 471 2.07 13.69 -19.29
N ARG A 472 0.87 13.36 -19.78
CA ARG A 472 0.66 12.36 -20.84
C ARG A 472 1.24 10.98 -20.50
N ARG A 473 1.30 10.62 -19.22
CA ARG A 473 1.77 9.30 -18.75
C ARG A 473 1.00 8.18 -19.43
N GLN A 474 1.72 7.12 -19.78
CA GLN A 474 1.14 5.91 -20.38
C GLN A 474 -0.04 5.34 -19.57
N GLY A 475 -1.00 4.76 -20.27
CA GLY A 475 -2.20 4.13 -19.68
C GLY A 475 -3.26 5.08 -19.14
N ILE A 476 -2.94 6.35 -18.88
CA ILE A 476 -3.93 7.36 -18.43
C ILE A 476 -5.08 7.50 -19.45
N LYS A 477 -4.75 7.51 -20.75
CA LYS A 477 -5.78 7.57 -21.81
C LYS A 477 -6.68 6.33 -21.80
N THR A 478 -6.16 5.16 -21.44
CA THR A 478 -6.95 3.92 -21.32
C THR A 478 -7.94 4.01 -20.18
N VAL A 479 -7.50 4.47 -19.00
CA VAL A 479 -8.38 4.67 -17.83
C VAL A 479 -9.45 5.72 -18.12
N LEU A 480 -9.09 6.83 -18.75
CA LEU A 480 -10.04 7.89 -19.13
C LEU A 480 -11.10 7.36 -20.11
N LYS A 481 -10.70 6.59 -21.11
CA LYS A 481 -11.62 5.98 -22.07
C LYS A 481 -12.61 5.03 -21.39
N ASP A 482 -12.17 4.23 -20.42
CA ASP A 482 -13.07 3.38 -19.64
C ASP A 482 -14.08 4.19 -18.83
N ILE A 483 -13.63 5.23 -18.11
CA ILE A 483 -14.53 6.09 -17.34
C ILE A 483 -15.57 6.74 -18.25
N ILE A 484 -15.12 7.31 -19.37
CA ILE A 484 -15.98 8.01 -20.33
C ILE A 484 -17.00 7.06 -20.95
N ALA A 485 -16.57 5.87 -21.38
CA ALA A 485 -17.46 4.88 -21.98
C ALA A 485 -18.60 4.45 -21.03
N ARG A 486 -18.39 4.53 -19.71
CA ARG A 486 -19.39 4.14 -18.71
C ARG A 486 -20.23 5.30 -18.17
N ARG A 487 -19.69 6.52 -18.16
CA ARG A 487 -20.23 7.65 -17.40
C ARG A 487 -20.51 8.90 -18.20
N VAL A 488 -20.21 8.93 -19.50
CA VAL A 488 -20.28 10.16 -20.30
C VAL A 488 -20.94 9.91 -21.64
N ILE A 489 -21.90 10.77 -21.99
CA ILE A 489 -22.54 10.83 -23.31
C ILE A 489 -22.30 12.19 -23.96
N SER A 490 -22.50 12.29 -25.27
CA SER A 490 -22.55 13.58 -25.96
C SER A 490 -23.97 14.13 -25.96
N ASP A 491 -24.12 15.41 -25.62
CA ASP A 491 -25.39 16.13 -25.77
C ASP A 491 -25.66 16.53 -27.24
N GLU A 492 -26.77 17.21 -27.48
CA GLU A 492 -27.19 17.69 -28.81
C GLU A 492 -26.22 18.72 -29.43
N HIS A 493 -25.36 19.34 -28.62
CA HIS A 493 -24.32 20.30 -29.03
C HIS A 493 -22.92 19.66 -29.06
N ASN A 494 -22.83 18.32 -28.98
CA ASN A 494 -21.58 17.55 -28.92
C ASN A 494 -20.70 17.83 -27.68
N ARG A 495 -21.30 18.32 -26.59
CA ARG A 495 -20.64 18.53 -25.30
C ARG A 495 -20.71 17.27 -24.46
N ALA A 496 -19.68 17.04 -23.64
CA ALA A 496 -19.68 15.93 -22.70
C ALA A 496 -20.73 16.16 -21.61
N GLN A 497 -21.53 15.14 -21.30
CA GLN A 497 -22.52 15.15 -20.23
C GLN A 497 -22.35 13.92 -19.35
N TRP A 498 -22.32 14.13 -18.03
CA TRP A 498 -22.20 13.05 -17.05
C TRP A 498 -23.52 12.27 -16.90
N VAL A 499 -23.41 10.95 -16.78
CA VAL A 499 -24.53 10.01 -16.55
C VAL A 499 -24.38 9.36 -15.18
N GLU A 500 -25.41 9.50 -14.35
CA GLU A 500 -25.45 8.88 -13.03
C GLU A 500 -25.59 7.34 -13.13
N PRO A 501 -25.08 6.59 -12.13
CA PRO A 501 -25.14 5.12 -12.09
C PRO A 501 -26.53 4.49 -12.06
#